data_AF-A0A843A1D0-F1
#
_entry.id   AF-A0A843A1D0-F1
#
_cell.length_a   1.000
_cell.length_b   1.000
_cell.length_c   1.000
_cell.angle_alpha   90.00
_cell.angle_beta   90.00
_cell.angle_gamma   90.00
#
_symmetry.space_group_name_H-M   'P 1'
#
loop_
_entity.id
_entity.type
_entity.pdbx_description
1 polymer ?
#
loop_
_entity_poly.entity_id
_entity_poly.type
_entity_poly.pdbx_seq_one_letter_code
_entity_poly.pdbx_strand_id
1 'polypeptide(L)'
;MKKKKKTLLGLDRVPTLEELRAYFKENDFSAATYIDFDYDKLDSESVEALEYIKGLMDEKWEPLSREMGLKSDSSYYGKDNPLITMYDNMENLVAGGVMKLPTEKPERAAEILAPFLQDPDVVQHADDFLNNAVKTAMQVMNYEELAQAVQENAAYEDFNHDKFNNYRSKDFDRKWNHTRSKIKTVSLNEMGDSVNDEGESAPLQVTDKSVNVEDEVISNLTGDNFWDNISEDDRMLLRMRMSGKTQQEIADALGYKTHSAVTKRLQKLKEIFENSNQ
;
A
#
# COMPACT_ATOMS: atom_id res chain seq x y z
N MET A 1 -34.52 -2.79 32.07
CA MET A 1 -34.98 -2.37 30.73
C MET A 1 -33.77 -2.34 29.81
N LYS A 2 -33.67 -3.24 28.82
CA LYS A 2 -32.61 -3.15 27.81
C LYS A 2 -32.84 -1.85 27.03
N LYS A 3 -31.90 -0.89 27.07
CA LYS A 3 -31.96 0.28 26.19
C LYS A 3 -32.10 -0.25 24.76
N LYS A 4 -33.20 0.06 24.06
CA LYS A 4 -33.31 -0.21 22.62
C LYS A 4 -32.07 0.42 21.99
N LYS A 5 -31.23 -0.38 21.31
CA LYS A 5 -30.12 0.17 20.52
C LYS A 5 -30.69 1.26 19.63
N LYS A 6 -30.14 2.46 19.72
CA LYS A 6 -30.57 3.63 18.94
C LYS A 6 -30.30 3.27 17.47
N THR A 7 -31.34 2.93 16.72
CA THR A 7 -31.20 2.61 15.29
C THR A 7 -31.27 3.91 14.51
N LEU A 8 -30.24 4.20 13.71
CA LEU A 8 -30.21 5.36 12.82
C LEU A 8 -31.27 5.24 11.71
N LEU A 9 -31.72 4.02 11.40
CA LEU A 9 -32.72 3.74 10.37
C LEU A 9 -34.15 4.13 10.77
N GLY A 10 -34.39 4.41 12.06
CA GLY A 10 -35.72 4.79 12.57
C GLY A 10 -35.92 6.29 12.75
N LEU A 11 -35.04 7.13 12.21
CA LEU A 11 -35.14 8.58 12.31
C LEU A 11 -36.03 9.13 11.20
N ASP A 12 -36.91 10.07 11.53
CA ASP A 12 -37.75 10.81 10.57
C ASP A 12 -36.96 11.90 9.82
N ARG A 13 -35.63 11.93 10.00
CA ARG A 13 -34.71 12.89 9.38
C ARG A 13 -33.39 12.21 9.04
N VAL A 14 -32.60 12.86 8.19
CA VAL A 14 -31.23 12.44 7.91
C VAL A 14 -30.38 12.53 9.20
N PRO A 15 -29.64 11.48 9.58
CA PRO A 15 -28.70 11.53 10.69
C PRO A 15 -27.62 12.60 10.47
N THR A 16 -27.14 13.23 11.53
CA THR A 16 -25.98 14.13 11.43
C THR A 16 -24.67 13.32 11.32
N LEU A 17 -23.60 13.95 10.83
CA LEU A 17 -22.28 13.32 10.79
C LEU A 17 -21.80 12.89 12.19
N GLU A 18 -22.08 13.69 13.23
CA GLU A 18 -21.76 13.34 14.61
C GLU A 18 -22.54 12.12 15.11
N GLU A 19 -23.83 12.01 14.74
CA GLU A 19 -24.64 10.83 15.07
C GLU A 19 -24.13 9.58 14.36
N LEU A 20 -23.73 9.70 13.10
CA LEU A 20 -23.11 8.61 12.35
C LEU A 20 -21.77 8.18 12.96
N ARG A 21 -20.91 9.14 13.31
CA ARG A 21 -19.62 8.89 14.01
C ARG A 21 -19.83 8.21 15.35
N ALA A 22 -20.78 8.69 16.16
CA ALA A 22 -21.09 8.10 17.46
C ALA A 22 -21.59 6.66 17.30
N TYR A 23 -22.51 6.42 16.36
CA TYR A 23 -22.99 5.09 16.05
C TYR A 23 -21.86 4.18 15.54
N PHE A 24 -20.98 4.70 14.68
CA PHE A 24 -19.83 3.96 14.17
C PHE A 24 -18.87 3.57 15.29
N LYS A 25 -18.58 4.45 16.25
CA LYS A 25 -17.70 4.15 17.39
C LYS A 25 -18.33 3.19 18.42
N GLU A 26 -19.66 3.20 18.54
CA GLU A 26 -20.38 2.32 19.47
C GLU A 26 -20.57 0.89 18.94
N ASN A 27 -20.34 0.65 17.65
CA ASN A 27 -20.49 -0.67 17.04
C ASN A 27 -19.18 -1.08 16.37
N ASP A 28 -18.79 -2.35 16.53
CA ASP A 28 -17.59 -2.85 15.90
C ASP A 28 -17.88 -3.25 14.45
N PHE A 29 -17.25 -2.55 13.50
CA PHE A 29 -17.29 -2.86 12.08
C PHE A 29 -15.99 -3.49 11.57
N SER A 30 -14.98 -3.66 12.42
CA SER A 30 -13.66 -4.17 12.00
C SER A 30 -13.70 -5.64 11.58
N ALA A 31 -14.62 -6.42 12.17
CA ALA A 31 -14.90 -7.80 11.79
C ALA A 31 -16.18 -7.94 10.95
N ALA A 32 -16.74 -6.83 10.45
CA ALA A 32 -17.94 -6.86 9.63
C ALA A 32 -17.58 -7.32 8.21
N THR A 33 -17.60 -8.62 8.00
CA THR A 33 -17.52 -9.24 6.67
C THR A 33 -18.91 -9.71 6.29
N TYR A 34 -19.44 -9.26 5.15
CA TYR A 34 -20.70 -9.82 4.63
C TYR A 34 -20.50 -11.24 4.10
N ILE A 35 -19.29 -11.52 3.57
CA ILE A 35 -18.88 -12.80 2.95
C ILE A 35 -17.35 -12.92 3.07
N ASP A 36 -16.83 -14.10 3.45
CA ASP A 36 -15.51 -14.56 3.01
C ASP A 36 -15.68 -15.11 1.59
N PHE A 37 -15.38 -14.32 0.58
CA PHE A 37 -15.48 -14.78 -0.80
C PHE A 37 -14.44 -15.86 -1.05
N ASP A 38 -14.89 -17.10 -1.17
CA ASP A 38 -14.06 -18.17 -1.68
C ASP A 38 -14.01 -18.05 -3.21
N TYR A 39 -13.04 -17.27 -3.69
CA TYR A 39 -12.83 -17.00 -5.11
C TYR A 39 -12.68 -18.29 -5.93
N ASP A 40 -12.16 -19.36 -5.33
CA ASP A 40 -12.00 -20.66 -5.99
C ASP A 40 -13.35 -21.38 -6.24
N LYS A 41 -14.42 -20.92 -5.57
CA LYS A 41 -15.78 -21.46 -5.70
C LYS A 41 -16.73 -20.57 -6.48
N LEU A 42 -16.33 -19.34 -6.80
CA LEU A 42 -17.13 -18.43 -7.63
C LEU A 42 -16.97 -18.83 -9.10
N ASP A 43 -18.08 -18.79 -9.84
CA ASP A 43 -18.01 -18.90 -11.29
C ASP A 43 -17.46 -17.60 -11.91
N SER A 44 -17.01 -17.69 -13.16
CA SER A 44 -16.35 -16.57 -13.84
C SER A 44 -17.23 -15.31 -13.96
N GLU A 45 -18.55 -15.46 -14.11
CA GLU A 45 -19.48 -14.33 -14.24
C GLU A 45 -19.62 -13.61 -12.88
N SER A 46 -19.70 -14.39 -11.80
CA SER A 46 -19.70 -13.85 -10.44
C SER A 46 -18.40 -13.11 -10.09
N VAL A 47 -17.24 -13.61 -10.55
CA VAL A 47 -15.94 -12.93 -10.35
C VAL A 47 -15.90 -11.60 -11.12
N GLU A 48 -16.30 -11.61 -12.40
CA GLU A 48 -16.33 -10.39 -13.23
C GLU A 48 -17.28 -9.33 -12.64
N ALA A 49 -18.47 -9.73 -12.19
CA ALA A 49 -19.41 -8.83 -11.53
C ALA A 49 -18.83 -8.26 -10.23
N LEU A 50 -18.14 -9.08 -9.44
CA LEU A 50 -17.50 -8.65 -8.20
C LEU A 50 -16.40 -7.60 -8.48
N GLU A 51 -15.50 -7.88 -9.43
CA GLU A 51 -14.43 -6.95 -9.82
C GLU A 51 -15.00 -5.65 -10.38
N TYR A 52 -16.09 -5.71 -11.14
CA TYR A 52 -16.78 -4.51 -11.62
C TYR A 52 -17.31 -3.64 -10.48
N ILE A 53 -18.00 -4.22 -9.49
CA ILE A 53 -18.54 -3.47 -8.34
C ILE A 53 -17.42 -2.87 -7.50
N LYS A 54 -16.34 -3.64 -7.28
CA LYS A 54 -15.12 -3.20 -6.60
C LYS A 54 -14.49 -1.99 -7.31
N GLY A 55 -14.35 -2.05 -8.63
CA GLY A 55 -13.85 -0.94 -9.45
C GLY A 55 -14.65 0.35 -9.32
N LEU A 56 -15.98 0.28 -9.18
CA LEU A 56 -16.81 1.47 -8.94
C LEU A 56 -16.52 2.15 -7.60
N MET A 57 -16.24 1.35 -6.56
CA MET A 57 -15.84 1.86 -5.24
C MET A 57 -14.44 2.48 -5.30
N ASP A 58 -13.49 1.80 -5.93
CA ASP A 58 -12.10 2.29 -6.11
C ASP A 58 -12.05 3.65 -6.79
N GLU A 59 -12.84 3.82 -7.87
CA GLU A 59 -12.90 5.06 -8.64
C GLU A 59 -13.23 6.29 -7.77
N LYS A 60 -14.03 6.09 -6.71
CA LYS A 60 -14.39 7.17 -5.76
C LYS A 60 -13.45 7.23 -4.57
N TRP A 61 -13.05 6.08 -4.03
CA TRP A 61 -12.22 6.01 -2.83
C TRP A 61 -10.82 6.54 -3.07
N GLU A 62 -10.17 6.17 -4.18
CA GLU A 62 -8.77 6.51 -4.43
C GLU A 62 -8.56 8.05 -4.50
N PRO A 63 -9.35 8.86 -5.23
CA PRO A 63 -9.25 10.31 -5.18
C PRO A 63 -9.56 10.90 -3.80
N LEU A 64 -10.66 10.45 -3.16
CA LEU A 64 -11.08 10.96 -1.86
C LEU A 64 -10.05 10.67 -0.76
N SER A 65 -9.40 9.52 -0.80
CA SER A 65 -8.34 9.15 0.13
C SER A 65 -7.16 10.12 0.06
N ARG A 66 -6.78 10.53 -1.15
CA ARG A 66 -5.71 11.50 -1.38
C ARG A 66 -6.11 12.90 -0.92
N GLU A 67 -7.35 13.30 -1.17
CA GLU A 67 -7.92 14.55 -0.64
C GLU A 67 -7.90 14.57 0.90
N MET A 68 -8.17 13.43 1.52
CA MET A 68 -8.20 13.26 2.98
C MET A 68 -6.85 12.86 3.60
N GLY A 69 -5.74 13.07 2.89
CA GLY A 69 -4.40 13.00 3.48
C GLY A 69 -3.56 11.77 3.12
N LEU A 70 -4.05 10.85 2.28
CA LEU A 70 -3.21 9.80 1.71
C LEU A 70 -2.20 10.41 0.74
N LYS A 71 -0.90 10.27 1.06
CA LYS A 71 0.17 11.01 0.38
C LYS A 71 0.52 10.53 -1.03
N SER A 72 0.02 9.37 -1.43
CA SER A 72 0.36 8.71 -2.69
C SER A 72 -0.76 7.78 -3.07
N ASP A 73 -0.67 7.25 -4.28
CA ASP A 73 -1.59 6.23 -4.75
C ASP A 73 -1.52 4.97 -3.87
N SER A 74 -2.67 4.30 -3.65
CA SER A 74 -2.80 3.11 -2.81
C SER A 74 -1.78 2.02 -3.16
N SER A 75 -1.39 1.89 -4.43
CA SER A 75 -0.40 0.90 -4.89
C SER A 75 1.03 1.13 -4.37
N TYR A 76 1.33 2.28 -3.75
CA TYR A 76 2.59 2.56 -3.06
C TYR A 76 2.61 2.10 -1.60
N TYR A 77 1.48 1.62 -1.09
CA TYR A 77 1.35 1.12 0.27
C TYR A 77 1.35 -0.40 0.27
N GLY A 78 1.88 -0.98 1.34
CA GLY A 78 1.85 -2.43 1.55
C GLY A 78 0.42 -2.89 1.84
N LYS A 79 0.17 -4.20 1.63
CA LYS A 79 -1.15 -4.80 1.89
C LYS A 79 -1.56 -4.71 3.37
N ASP A 80 -0.57 -4.75 4.26
CA ASP A 80 -0.76 -4.66 5.70
C ASP A 80 -0.88 -3.21 6.20
N ASN A 81 -0.81 -2.21 5.29
CA ASN A 81 -1.03 -0.83 5.66
C ASN A 81 -2.46 -0.65 6.20
N PRO A 82 -2.65 -0.05 7.40
CA PRO A 82 -3.96 0.02 8.03
C PRO A 82 -5.05 0.71 7.19
N LEU A 83 -4.70 1.70 6.37
CA LEU A 83 -5.66 2.39 5.51
C LEU A 83 -6.06 1.54 4.31
N ILE A 84 -5.11 0.77 3.76
CA ILE A 84 -5.35 -0.16 2.66
C ILE A 84 -6.20 -1.33 3.15
N THR A 85 -5.86 -1.95 4.26
CA THR A 85 -6.66 -3.03 4.86
C THR A 85 -8.08 -2.55 5.19
N MET A 86 -8.24 -1.33 5.70
CA MET A 86 -9.56 -0.75 5.95
C MET A 86 -10.37 -0.57 4.66
N TYR A 87 -9.73 -0.07 3.61
CA TYR A 87 -10.37 0.06 2.29
C TYR A 87 -10.78 -1.31 1.74
N ASP A 88 -9.86 -2.28 1.70
CA ASP A 88 -10.12 -3.63 1.20
C ASP A 88 -11.30 -4.28 1.92
N ASN A 89 -11.36 -4.14 3.25
CA ASN A 89 -12.47 -4.64 4.05
C ASN A 89 -13.81 -3.98 3.70
N MET A 90 -13.82 -2.65 3.53
CA MET A 90 -15.03 -1.91 3.17
C MET A 90 -15.48 -2.22 1.74
N GLU A 91 -14.56 -2.31 0.81
CA GLU A 91 -14.81 -2.68 -0.58
C GLU A 91 -15.44 -4.08 -0.65
N ASN A 92 -14.85 -5.06 0.05
CA ASN A 92 -15.39 -6.42 0.15
C ASN A 92 -16.79 -6.45 0.76
N LEU A 93 -17.01 -5.68 1.84
CA LEU A 93 -18.30 -5.59 2.51
C LEU A 93 -19.38 -5.05 1.56
N VAL A 94 -19.09 -3.96 0.85
CA VAL A 94 -20.01 -3.32 -0.10
C VAL A 94 -20.28 -4.23 -1.29
N ALA A 95 -19.23 -4.76 -1.92
CA ALA A 95 -19.37 -5.62 -3.10
C ALA A 95 -20.16 -6.89 -2.78
N GLY A 96 -19.91 -7.52 -1.61
CA GLY A 96 -20.70 -8.65 -1.11
C GLY A 96 -22.14 -8.32 -0.83
N GLY A 97 -22.41 -7.15 -0.24
CA GLY A 97 -23.77 -6.67 -0.03
C GLY A 97 -24.52 -6.50 -1.35
N VAL A 98 -23.91 -5.84 -2.33
CA VAL A 98 -24.53 -5.56 -3.65
C VAL A 98 -24.80 -6.85 -4.41
N MET A 99 -23.85 -7.80 -4.45
CA MET A 99 -24.05 -9.09 -5.14
C MET A 99 -25.20 -9.91 -4.58
N LYS A 100 -25.40 -9.88 -3.26
CA LYS A 100 -26.43 -10.67 -2.57
C LYS A 100 -27.77 -9.99 -2.45
N LEU A 101 -27.83 -8.66 -2.48
CA LEU A 101 -29.07 -7.93 -2.26
C LEU A 101 -30.19 -8.36 -3.25
N PRO A 102 -29.94 -8.52 -4.56
CA PRO A 102 -30.96 -9.00 -5.50
C PRO A 102 -31.43 -10.43 -5.24
N THR A 103 -30.54 -11.30 -4.73
CA THR A 103 -30.84 -12.72 -4.53
C THR A 103 -31.50 -12.99 -3.18
N GLU A 104 -31.02 -12.37 -2.11
CA GLU A 104 -31.51 -12.56 -0.74
C GLU A 104 -32.72 -11.66 -0.41
N LYS A 105 -32.82 -10.47 -1.05
CA LYS A 105 -33.84 -9.45 -0.79
C LYS A 105 -34.35 -8.78 -2.09
N PRO A 106 -34.88 -9.54 -3.06
CA PRO A 106 -35.26 -9.02 -4.37
C PRO A 106 -36.27 -7.86 -4.30
N GLU A 107 -37.28 -7.95 -3.43
CA GLU A 107 -38.27 -6.88 -3.26
C GLU A 107 -37.61 -5.58 -2.77
N ARG A 108 -36.68 -5.68 -1.82
CA ARG A 108 -35.97 -4.51 -1.30
C ARG A 108 -35.00 -3.92 -2.33
N ALA A 109 -34.35 -4.77 -3.12
CA ALA A 109 -33.52 -4.33 -4.24
C ALA A 109 -34.36 -3.53 -5.25
N ALA A 110 -35.53 -4.05 -5.63
CA ALA A 110 -36.45 -3.38 -6.54
C ALA A 110 -36.95 -2.05 -5.97
N GLU A 111 -37.30 -1.98 -4.68
CA GLU A 111 -37.67 -0.73 -4.00
C GLU A 111 -36.56 0.33 -4.03
N ILE A 112 -35.31 -0.09 -3.82
CA ILE A 112 -34.14 0.81 -3.86
C ILE A 112 -33.92 1.34 -5.27
N LEU A 113 -34.08 0.49 -6.29
CA LEU A 113 -33.84 0.85 -7.70
C LEU A 113 -35.01 1.63 -8.34
N ALA A 114 -36.23 1.47 -7.84
CA ALA A 114 -37.43 2.06 -8.44
C ALA A 114 -37.35 3.60 -8.66
N PRO A 115 -36.82 4.42 -7.74
CA PRO A 115 -36.62 5.84 -7.98
C PRO A 115 -35.64 6.13 -9.11
N PHE A 116 -34.55 5.34 -9.22
CA PHE A 116 -33.52 5.52 -10.23
C PHE A 116 -34.01 5.17 -11.65
N LEU A 117 -34.94 4.23 -11.78
CA LEU A 117 -35.50 3.84 -13.09
C LEU A 117 -36.31 4.97 -13.77
N GLN A 118 -36.72 5.99 -13.01
CA GLN A 118 -37.48 7.13 -13.52
C GLN A 118 -36.59 8.36 -13.72
N ASP A 119 -35.31 8.26 -13.38
CA ASP A 119 -34.36 9.36 -13.45
C ASP A 119 -33.76 9.46 -14.86
N PRO A 120 -33.98 10.57 -15.59
CA PRO A 120 -33.42 10.75 -16.93
C PRO A 120 -31.89 10.80 -16.93
N ASP A 121 -31.27 11.20 -15.82
CA ASP A 121 -29.82 11.37 -15.66
C ASP A 121 -29.24 10.34 -14.65
N VAL A 122 -29.87 9.16 -14.57
CA VAL A 122 -29.58 8.11 -13.58
C VAL A 122 -28.09 7.79 -13.44
N VAL A 123 -27.33 7.81 -14.54
CA VAL A 123 -25.90 7.49 -14.51
C VAL A 123 -25.13 8.53 -13.69
N GLN A 124 -25.36 9.81 -13.94
CA GLN A 124 -24.69 10.89 -13.21
C GLN A 124 -25.15 10.96 -11.76
N HIS A 125 -26.46 10.87 -11.52
CA HIS A 125 -26.98 10.94 -10.16
C HIS A 125 -26.59 9.74 -9.29
N ALA A 126 -26.48 8.54 -9.88
CA ALA A 126 -25.96 7.36 -9.19
C ALA A 126 -24.46 7.52 -8.87
N ASP A 127 -23.68 8.08 -9.80
CA ASP A 127 -22.27 8.38 -9.61
C ASP A 127 -22.04 9.37 -8.46
N ASP A 128 -22.77 10.49 -8.49
CA ASP A 128 -22.75 11.51 -7.45
C ASP A 128 -23.18 10.95 -6.09
N PHE A 129 -24.20 10.08 -6.09
CA PHE A 129 -24.65 9.40 -4.88
C PHE A 129 -23.56 8.50 -4.30
N LEU A 130 -22.90 7.68 -5.14
CA LEU A 130 -21.81 6.81 -4.71
C LEU A 130 -20.64 7.62 -4.15
N ASN A 131 -20.22 8.68 -4.85
CA ASN A 131 -19.15 9.57 -4.40
C ASN A 131 -19.47 10.20 -3.02
N ASN A 132 -20.70 10.70 -2.85
CA ASN A 132 -21.14 11.27 -1.58
C ASN A 132 -21.23 10.22 -0.46
N ALA A 133 -21.67 9.00 -0.77
CA ALA A 133 -21.74 7.90 0.18
C ALA A 133 -20.34 7.48 0.65
N VAL A 134 -19.38 7.30 -0.28
CA VAL A 134 -17.99 6.98 0.04
C VAL A 134 -17.35 8.09 0.87
N LYS A 135 -17.50 9.36 0.46
CA LYS A 135 -17.00 10.51 1.21
C LYS A 135 -17.55 10.56 2.63
N THR A 136 -18.86 10.33 2.78
CA THR A 136 -19.51 10.30 4.10
C THR A 136 -18.97 9.17 4.96
N ALA A 137 -18.80 7.97 4.38
CA ALA A 137 -18.23 6.83 5.09
C ALA A 137 -16.81 7.14 5.62
N MET A 138 -15.94 7.70 4.77
CA MET A 138 -14.59 8.10 5.18
C MET A 138 -14.60 9.17 6.28
N GLN A 139 -15.51 10.14 6.20
CA GLN A 139 -15.68 11.15 7.26
C GLN A 139 -16.18 10.55 8.58
N VAL A 140 -17.05 9.53 8.52
CA VAL A 140 -17.57 8.80 9.69
C VAL A 140 -16.45 8.01 10.37
N MET A 141 -15.54 7.44 9.59
CA MET A 141 -14.34 6.73 10.09
C MET A 141 -13.25 7.67 10.63
N ASN A 142 -13.37 8.99 10.46
CA ASN A 142 -12.30 9.96 10.70
C ASN A 142 -11.04 9.63 9.89
N TYR A 143 -11.21 9.33 8.60
CA TYR A 143 -10.13 8.91 7.70
C TYR A 143 -8.92 9.85 7.74
N GLU A 144 -9.13 11.17 7.77
CA GLU A 144 -8.04 12.16 7.81
C GLU A 144 -7.16 12.03 9.07
N GLU A 145 -7.80 11.87 10.25
CA GLU A 145 -7.08 11.65 11.51
C GLU A 145 -6.32 10.31 11.48
N LEU A 146 -6.94 9.26 10.93
CA LEU A 146 -6.31 7.96 10.74
C LEU A 146 -5.11 8.04 9.80
N ALA A 147 -5.25 8.76 8.68
CA ALA A 147 -4.19 8.92 7.70
C ALA A 147 -2.98 9.64 8.31
N GLN A 148 -3.23 10.69 9.10
CA GLN A 148 -2.18 11.35 9.85
C GLN A 148 -1.50 10.40 10.85
N ALA A 149 -2.29 9.67 11.65
CA ALA A 149 -1.76 8.74 12.66
C ALA A 149 -0.90 7.63 12.05
N VAL A 150 -1.37 7.01 10.96
CA VAL A 150 -0.64 5.96 10.22
C VAL A 150 0.66 6.53 9.66
N GLN A 151 0.62 7.75 9.12
CA GLN A 151 1.81 8.37 8.56
C GLN A 151 2.86 8.76 9.61
N GLU A 152 2.44 9.19 10.80
CA GLU A 152 3.33 9.54 11.90
C GLU A 152 3.99 8.30 12.52
N ASN A 153 3.27 7.19 12.53
CA ASN A 153 3.67 5.92 13.15
C ASN A 153 3.90 4.82 12.12
N ALA A 154 4.36 5.19 10.91
CA ALA A 154 4.54 4.25 9.82
C ALA A 154 5.55 3.15 10.18
N ALA A 155 5.26 1.93 9.76
CA ALA A 155 6.12 0.75 9.87
C ALA A 155 6.71 0.36 8.52
N TYR A 156 7.64 -0.60 8.52
CA TYR A 156 8.25 -1.10 7.29
C TYR A 156 7.20 -1.77 6.39
N GLU A 157 6.29 -2.59 6.94
CA GLU A 157 5.24 -3.27 6.16
C GLU A 157 4.20 -2.32 5.53
N ASP A 158 4.12 -1.07 5.97
CA ASP A 158 3.15 -0.10 5.46
C ASP A 158 3.41 0.31 4.01
N PHE A 159 4.58 0.01 3.46
CA PHE A 159 4.98 0.42 2.13
C PHE A 159 5.11 -0.75 1.16
N ASN A 160 4.76 -0.49 -0.10
CA ASN A 160 5.04 -1.44 -1.18
C ASN A 160 6.50 -1.33 -1.62
N HIS A 161 7.32 -2.28 -1.19
CA HIS A 161 8.75 -2.33 -1.52
C HIS A 161 9.04 -2.88 -2.93
N ASP A 162 8.06 -3.52 -3.57
CA ASP A 162 8.21 -4.01 -4.95
C ASP A 162 8.19 -2.85 -5.97
N LYS A 163 7.63 -1.69 -5.58
CA LYS A 163 7.67 -0.47 -6.39
C LYS A 163 9.02 0.22 -6.29
N PHE A 164 9.83 0.09 -7.35
CA PHE A 164 11.15 0.70 -7.46
C PHE A 164 11.19 2.22 -7.19
N ASN A 165 10.15 2.97 -7.59
CA ASN A 165 10.05 4.41 -7.41
C ASN A 165 9.26 4.82 -6.15
N ASN A 166 9.14 3.93 -5.16
CA ASN A 166 8.51 4.27 -3.89
C ASN A 166 9.43 5.11 -3.00
N TYR A 167 9.45 6.42 -3.26
CA TYR A 167 10.25 7.37 -2.47
C TYR A 167 9.84 7.40 -0.99
N ARG A 168 8.60 7.03 -0.66
CA ARG A 168 8.13 7.00 0.73
C ARG A 168 8.76 5.86 1.52
N SER A 169 8.77 4.65 0.95
CA SER A 169 9.54 3.51 1.47
C SER A 169 11.02 3.89 1.63
N LYS A 170 11.63 4.43 0.56
CA LYS A 170 13.05 4.81 0.60
C LYS A 170 13.36 5.86 1.69
N ASP A 171 12.52 6.88 1.86
CA ASP A 171 12.75 7.89 2.89
C ASP A 171 12.45 7.36 4.30
N PHE A 172 11.49 6.45 4.45
CA PHE A 172 11.29 5.70 5.69
C PHE A 172 12.55 4.91 6.06
N ASP A 173 13.06 4.08 5.15
CA ASP A 173 14.26 3.26 5.37
C ASP A 173 15.49 4.11 5.70
N ARG A 174 15.66 5.26 5.03
CA ARG A 174 16.76 6.19 5.34
C ARG A 174 16.63 6.81 6.72
N LYS A 175 15.41 7.14 7.15
CA LYS A 175 15.13 7.70 8.48
C LYS A 175 15.35 6.64 9.55
N TRP A 176 14.83 5.43 9.33
CA TRP A 176 14.92 4.29 10.25
C TRP A 176 16.37 3.82 10.44
N ASN A 177 17.11 3.65 9.33
CA ASN A 177 18.50 3.19 9.35
C ASN A 177 19.52 4.32 9.51
N HIS A 178 19.06 5.56 9.73
CA HIS A 178 19.91 6.74 9.90
C HIS A 178 20.97 6.94 8.80
N THR A 179 20.72 6.50 7.57
CA THR A 179 21.74 6.50 6.49
C THR A 179 22.13 7.91 6.03
N ARG A 180 21.30 8.92 6.34
CA ARG A 180 21.60 10.35 6.11
C ARG A 180 22.31 11.04 7.29
N SER A 181 22.43 10.36 8.44
CA SER A 181 23.07 10.92 9.63
C SER A 181 24.59 11.00 9.44
N LYS A 182 25.19 12.11 9.90
CA LYS A 182 26.66 12.27 9.89
C LYS A 182 27.37 11.34 10.87
N ILE A 183 26.64 10.80 11.84
CA ILE A 183 27.14 9.89 12.89
C ILE A 183 26.71 8.48 12.50
N LYS A 184 27.66 7.56 12.36
CA LYS A 184 27.40 6.15 12.09
C LYS A 184 26.80 5.51 13.34
N THR A 185 25.54 5.12 13.29
CA THR A 185 24.90 4.30 14.32
C THR A 185 25.10 2.84 13.96
N VAL A 186 25.61 2.04 14.90
CA VAL A 186 25.68 0.58 14.79
C VAL A 186 24.67 -0.02 15.76
N SER A 187 24.07 -1.15 15.40
CA SER A 187 23.13 -1.85 16.27
C SER A 187 23.84 -2.42 17.51
N LEU A 188 23.07 -2.68 18.58
CA LEU A 188 23.62 -3.33 19.78
C LEU A 188 24.23 -4.71 19.49
N ASN A 189 23.67 -5.46 18.54
CA ASN A 189 24.23 -6.74 18.11
C ASN A 189 25.59 -6.54 17.42
N GLU A 190 25.69 -5.57 16.50
CA GLU A 190 26.97 -5.26 15.84
C GLU A 190 28.03 -4.71 16.82
N MET A 191 27.61 -4.05 17.90
CA MET A 191 28.50 -3.69 19.00
C MET A 191 28.92 -4.91 19.82
N GLY A 192 28.02 -5.87 20.05
CA GLY A 192 28.33 -7.13 20.74
C GLY A 192 29.31 -8.01 19.96
N ASP A 193 29.24 -8.03 18.64
CA ASP A 193 30.17 -8.77 17.79
C ASP A 193 31.56 -8.07 17.69
N SER A 194 31.66 -6.83 18.20
CA SER A 194 32.92 -6.05 18.24
C SER A 194 33.66 -6.12 19.58
N VAL A 195 33.13 -6.86 20.57
CA VAL A 195 33.85 -7.22 21.81
C VAL A 195 34.44 -8.62 21.67
N ASN A 196 35.75 -8.68 21.61
CA ASN A 196 36.53 -9.91 21.68
C ASN A 196 36.38 -10.56 23.09
N ASP A 197 36.60 -11.88 23.17
CA ASP A 197 36.44 -12.76 24.35
C ASP A 197 37.18 -12.32 25.64
N GLU A 198 37.96 -11.24 25.58
CA GLU A 198 38.75 -10.67 26.67
C GLU A 198 38.14 -9.38 27.27
N GLY A 199 36.97 -8.94 26.80
CA GLY A 199 36.22 -7.83 27.39
C GLY A 199 36.73 -6.42 27.07
N GLU A 200 37.72 -6.27 26.19
CA GLU A 200 38.12 -4.97 25.64
C GLU A 200 37.32 -4.63 24.38
N SER A 201 36.68 -3.46 24.38
CA SER A 201 35.99 -2.89 23.22
C SER A 201 37.01 -2.60 22.10
N ALA A 202 36.90 -3.29 20.97
CA ALA A 202 37.71 -2.98 19.79
C ALA A 202 37.43 -1.54 19.33
N PRO A 203 38.46 -0.74 19.00
CA PRO A 203 38.26 0.61 18.48
C PRO A 203 37.45 0.51 17.19
N LEU A 204 36.30 1.19 17.16
CA LEU A 204 35.42 1.30 16.00
C LEU A 204 36.27 1.61 14.75
N GLN A 205 36.48 0.60 13.89
CA GLN A 205 37.13 0.85 12.61
C GLN A 205 36.16 1.68 11.77
N VAL A 206 36.42 2.99 11.72
CA VAL A 206 35.81 3.89 10.75
C VAL A 206 36.36 3.46 9.39
N THR A 207 35.59 2.63 8.68
CA THR A 207 35.87 2.25 7.30
C THR A 207 36.00 3.52 6.44
N ASP A 208 37.14 3.61 5.75
CA ASP A 208 37.58 4.75 4.97
C ASP A 208 36.61 5.09 3.82
N LYS A 209 36.45 6.40 3.58
CA LYS A 209 35.43 7.05 2.74
C LYS A 209 35.76 7.01 1.25
N SER A 210 36.15 5.86 0.69
CA SER A 210 36.11 5.69 -0.76
C SER A 210 34.70 5.27 -1.19
N VAL A 211 33.80 6.25 -1.13
CA VAL A 211 32.53 6.36 -1.86
C VAL A 211 31.72 5.06 -1.94
N ASN A 212 30.66 4.99 -1.12
CA ASN A 212 29.56 4.04 -1.30
C ASN A 212 28.76 4.44 -2.55
N VAL A 213 29.38 4.25 -3.73
CA VAL A 213 28.79 4.55 -5.04
C VAL A 213 27.57 3.65 -5.30
N GLU A 214 27.51 2.50 -4.62
CA GLU A 214 26.41 1.55 -4.70
C GLU A 214 25.11 2.19 -4.19
N ASP A 215 25.16 2.88 -3.04
CA ASP A 215 24.02 3.65 -2.53
C ASP A 215 23.73 4.91 -3.36
N GLU A 216 24.74 5.53 -3.97
CA GLU A 216 24.57 6.73 -4.78
C GLU A 216 23.84 6.44 -6.10
N VAL A 217 24.18 5.34 -6.79
CA VAL A 217 23.48 4.83 -7.98
C VAL A 217 22.02 4.44 -7.66
N ILE A 218 21.78 3.90 -6.46
CA ILE A 218 20.44 3.53 -5.97
C ILE A 218 19.61 4.75 -5.55
N SER A 219 20.27 5.84 -5.11
CA SER A 219 19.61 7.05 -4.61
C SER A 219 19.36 8.12 -5.69
N ASN A 220 20.21 8.21 -6.70
CA ASN A 220 20.11 9.20 -7.77
C ASN A 220 19.32 8.64 -8.96
N LEU A 221 18.00 8.78 -8.84
CA LEU A 221 17.04 8.50 -9.90
C LEU A 221 17.01 9.68 -10.90
N THR A 222 17.98 9.74 -11.81
CA THR A 222 17.77 10.29 -13.16
C THR A 222 17.31 9.14 -14.06
N GLY A 223 16.16 8.56 -13.68
CA GLY A 223 15.81 7.16 -13.92
C GLY A 223 15.03 6.81 -15.18
N ASP A 224 14.98 7.65 -16.21
CA ASP A 224 14.36 7.25 -17.49
C ASP A 224 15.46 6.87 -18.52
N ASN A 225 16.48 7.71 -18.68
CA ASN A 225 17.56 7.45 -19.66
C ASN A 225 18.46 6.25 -19.32
N PHE A 226 18.71 5.96 -18.03
CA PHE A 226 19.59 4.84 -17.67
C PHE A 226 18.93 3.49 -17.90
N TRP A 227 17.68 3.34 -17.48
CA TRP A 227 16.96 2.08 -17.60
C TRP A 227 16.73 1.71 -19.07
N ASP A 228 16.44 2.68 -19.93
CA ASP A 228 16.32 2.49 -21.39
C ASP A 228 17.62 2.12 -22.10
N ASN A 229 18.77 2.43 -21.50
CA ASN A 229 20.10 2.14 -22.07
C ASN A 229 20.73 0.82 -21.59
N ILE A 230 20.04 0.03 -20.76
CA ILE A 230 20.53 -1.26 -20.26
C ILE A 230 19.64 -2.43 -20.73
N SER A 231 20.23 -3.61 -20.86
CA SER A 231 19.53 -4.81 -21.34
C SER A 231 18.54 -5.38 -20.31
N GLU A 232 17.50 -6.10 -20.74
CA GLU A 232 16.52 -6.74 -19.85
C GLU A 232 17.18 -7.66 -18.80
N ASP A 233 18.23 -8.40 -19.18
CA ASP A 233 18.98 -9.25 -18.24
C ASP A 233 19.68 -8.41 -17.15
N ASP A 234 20.19 -7.23 -17.51
CA ASP A 234 20.79 -6.29 -16.56
C ASP A 234 19.75 -5.64 -15.65
N ARG A 235 18.57 -5.35 -16.20
CA ARG A 235 17.44 -4.85 -15.41
C ARG A 235 17.02 -5.90 -14.37
N MET A 236 16.93 -7.16 -14.79
CA MET A 236 16.58 -8.28 -13.90
C MET A 236 17.67 -8.50 -12.85
N LEU A 237 18.94 -8.47 -13.25
CA LEU A 237 20.08 -8.55 -12.33
C LEU A 237 20.03 -7.47 -11.26
N LEU A 238 19.82 -6.20 -11.66
CA LEU A 238 19.69 -5.07 -10.73
C LEU A 238 18.47 -5.24 -9.83
N ARG A 239 17.31 -5.63 -10.36
CA ARG A 239 16.10 -5.89 -9.56
C ARG A 239 16.34 -6.97 -8.50
N MET A 240 16.97 -8.07 -8.88
CA MET A 240 17.29 -9.15 -7.96
C MET A 240 18.29 -8.70 -6.89
N ARG A 241 19.30 -7.90 -7.27
CA ARG A 241 20.26 -7.34 -6.31
C ARG A 241 19.62 -6.35 -5.34
N MET A 242 18.70 -5.53 -5.81
CA MET A 242 17.94 -4.57 -4.99
C MET A 242 16.95 -5.27 -4.05
N SER A 243 16.38 -6.41 -4.46
CA SER A 243 15.56 -7.28 -3.59
C SER A 243 16.36 -8.03 -2.50
N GLY A 244 17.64 -7.69 -2.31
CA GLY A 244 18.50 -8.27 -1.28
C GLY A 244 19.13 -9.61 -1.63
N LYS A 245 18.97 -10.13 -2.86
CA LYS A 245 19.56 -11.40 -3.25
C LYS A 245 21.09 -11.31 -3.33
N THR A 246 21.74 -12.39 -2.91
CA THR A 246 23.19 -12.54 -2.99
C THR A 246 23.63 -12.71 -4.45
N GLN A 247 24.89 -12.36 -4.74
CA GLN A 247 25.43 -12.51 -6.10
C GLN A 247 25.44 -13.97 -6.58
N GLN A 248 25.46 -14.93 -5.66
CA GLN A 248 25.37 -16.36 -5.96
C GLN A 248 23.93 -16.74 -6.39
N GLU A 249 22.91 -16.32 -5.64
CA GLU A 249 21.50 -16.57 -5.99
C GLU A 249 21.09 -15.90 -7.30
N ILE A 250 21.67 -14.73 -7.59
CA ILE A 250 21.47 -14.04 -8.87
C ILE A 250 22.13 -14.80 -10.01
N ALA A 251 23.33 -15.34 -9.78
CA ALA A 251 24.02 -16.15 -10.77
C ALA A 251 23.21 -17.40 -11.12
N ASP A 252 22.70 -18.08 -10.10
CA ASP A 252 21.91 -19.30 -10.27
C ASP A 252 20.58 -19.02 -11.00
N ALA A 253 19.92 -17.89 -10.71
CA ALA A 253 18.65 -17.53 -11.34
C ALA A 253 18.76 -17.00 -12.78
N LEU A 254 19.85 -16.30 -13.12
CA LEU A 254 20.10 -15.78 -14.47
C LEU A 254 20.97 -16.72 -15.32
N GLY A 255 21.30 -17.90 -14.80
CA GLY A 255 22.08 -18.92 -15.52
C GLY A 255 23.56 -18.59 -15.69
N TYR A 256 24.13 -17.71 -14.86
CA TYR A 256 25.56 -17.44 -14.84
C TYR A 256 26.32 -18.57 -14.14
N LYS A 257 27.45 -19.00 -14.73
CA LYS A 257 28.28 -20.09 -14.19
C LYS A 257 28.97 -19.77 -12.87
N THR A 258 29.14 -18.50 -12.52
CA THR A 258 29.89 -18.05 -11.33
C THR A 258 29.39 -16.69 -10.85
N HIS A 259 29.35 -16.45 -9.53
CA HIS A 259 29.04 -15.14 -8.94
C HIS A 259 29.95 -14.01 -9.47
N SER A 260 31.20 -14.33 -9.83
CA SER A 260 32.14 -13.34 -10.39
C SER A 260 31.68 -12.74 -11.73
N ALA A 261 30.79 -13.42 -12.46
CA ALA A 261 30.17 -12.88 -13.68
C ALA A 261 29.16 -11.76 -13.34
N VAL A 262 28.41 -11.94 -12.25
CA VAL A 262 27.48 -10.93 -11.70
C VAL A 262 28.26 -9.72 -11.22
N THR A 263 29.37 -9.91 -10.51
CA THR A 263 30.26 -8.81 -10.07
C THR A 263 30.77 -7.97 -11.24
N LYS A 264 31.27 -8.62 -12.30
CA LYS A 264 31.75 -7.94 -13.51
C LYS A 264 30.63 -7.20 -14.24
N ARG A 265 29.43 -7.76 -14.25
CA ARG A 265 28.27 -7.13 -14.91
C ARG A 265 27.80 -5.90 -14.15
N LEU A 266 27.75 -5.97 -12.81
CA LEU A 266 27.47 -4.82 -11.95
C LEU A 266 28.50 -3.70 -12.13
N GLN A 267 29.79 -4.05 -12.23
CA GLN A 267 30.86 -3.06 -12.47
C GLN A 267 30.68 -2.35 -13.83
N LYS A 268 30.29 -3.09 -14.88
CA LYS A 268 29.99 -2.51 -16.20
C LYS A 268 28.76 -1.60 -16.16
N LEU A 269 27.72 -1.97 -15.41
CA LEU A 269 26.51 -1.15 -15.24
C LEU A 269 26.81 0.17 -14.51
N LYS A 270 27.74 0.12 -13.54
CA LYS A 270 28.26 1.30 -12.86
C LYS A 270 28.98 2.25 -13.82
N GLU A 271 29.84 1.74 -14.70
CA GLU A 271 30.51 2.55 -15.73
C GLU A 271 29.50 3.21 -16.70
N ILE A 272 28.45 2.48 -17.09
CA ILE A 272 27.37 3.03 -17.94
C ILE A 272 26.65 4.16 -17.20
N PHE A 273 26.36 3.99 -15.92
CA PHE A 273 25.72 5.01 -15.09
C PHE A 273 26.58 6.27 -14.96
N GLU A 274 27.87 6.12 -14.63
CA GLU A 274 28.80 7.25 -14.47
C GLU A 274 28.94 8.07 -15.75
N ASN A 275 28.91 7.42 -16.91
CA ASN A 275 28.97 8.08 -18.22
C ASN A 275 27.62 8.68 -18.68
N SER A 276 26.50 8.29 -18.07
CA SER A 276 25.16 8.82 -18.41
C SER A 276 24.82 10.15 -17.73
N ASN A 277 25.63 10.59 -16.77
CA ASN A 277 25.50 11.86 -16.05
C ASN A 277 26.49 12.95 -16.52
N GLN A 278 27.19 12.74 -17.65
CA GLN A 278 27.96 13.76 -18.38
C GLN A 278 27.16 14.30 -19.57
#